data_AF-A0A3M7KX02-F1
#
_entry.id   AF-A0A3M7KX02-F1
#
_cell.length_a   1.000
_cell.length_b   1.000
_cell.length_c   1.000
_cell.angle_alpha   90.00
_cell.angle_beta   90.00
_cell.angle_gamma   90.00
#
_symmetry.space_group_name_H-M   'P 1'
#
loop_
_entity.id
_entity.type
_entity.pdbx_description
1 polymer ?
#
loop_
_entity_poly.entity_id
_entity_poly.type
_entity_poly.pdbx_seq_one_letter_code
_entity_poly.pdbx_strand_id
1 'polypeptide(L)'
;FVARQTTVLADYTSFTGNFSVVAIQALEKGAQGNNSKFTYSCDGHTFNYLSANGYTFLVVADDAFGRQIPFAFLEKVKEEWFQKWADKGAAAFAHSLDKSFGPRLKYWMDYCEQHPEELSKVASVQKKVDEVKNIMVENIERVLERGEKIELLVDKTDNLRFQARGW
;
A
#
# COMPACT_ATOMS: atom_id res chain seq x y z
N PHE A 1 2.95 0.19 2.21
CA PHE A 1 3.61 -0.80 3.09
C PHE A 1 3.03 -2.22 2.97
N VAL A 2 3.70 -3.19 3.60
CA VAL A 2 3.17 -4.49 4.03
C VAL A 2 3.20 -4.58 5.56
N ALA A 3 2.08 -4.97 6.17
CA ALA A 3 1.92 -5.08 7.62
C ALA A 3 1.42 -6.47 8.04
N ARG A 4 1.70 -6.84 9.28
CA ARG A 4 1.08 -7.96 9.99
C ARG A 4 0.37 -7.39 11.21
N GLN A 5 -0.96 -7.53 11.27
CA GLN A 5 -1.78 -6.75 12.19
C GLN A 5 -1.48 -5.26 11.99
N THR A 6 -1.08 -4.55 13.05
CA THR A 6 -0.71 -3.13 13.02
C THR A 6 0.80 -2.91 12.89
N THR A 7 1.59 -3.99 12.85
CA THR A 7 3.05 -3.90 12.70
C THR A 7 3.43 -3.81 11.23
N VAL A 8 3.91 -2.64 10.80
CA VAL A 8 4.49 -2.46 9.47
C VAL A 8 5.82 -3.21 9.38
N LEU A 9 5.91 -4.18 8.47
CA LEU A 9 7.10 -5.02 8.29
C LEU A 9 8.04 -4.45 7.25
N ALA A 10 7.47 -3.89 6.19
CA ALA A 10 8.18 -3.24 5.10
C ALA A 10 7.40 -2.02 4.59
N ASP A 11 8.06 -0.88 4.46
CA ASP A 11 7.50 0.31 3.82
C ASP A 11 8.44 0.91 2.78
N TYR A 12 7.86 1.68 1.87
CA TYR A 12 8.57 2.55 0.95
C TYR A 12 7.70 3.76 0.65
N THR A 13 8.27 4.95 0.76
CA THR A 13 7.66 6.20 0.32
C THR A 13 8.75 7.16 -0.17
N SER A 14 8.44 7.94 -1.22
CA SER A 14 9.26 9.08 -1.65
C SER A 14 8.75 10.41 -1.06
N PHE A 15 7.71 10.36 -0.22
CA PHE A 15 7.03 11.51 0.38
C PHE A 15 7.29 11.56 1.89
N THR A 16 7.37 12.78 2.42
CA THR A 16 7.38 13.03 3.88
C THR A 16 5.97 13.43 4.36
N GLY A 17 5.69 13.22 5.65
CA GLY A 17 4.38 13.52 6.23
C GLY A 17 3.88 12.37 7.11
N ASN A 18 2.60 12.42 7.48
CA ASN A 18 2.00 11.48 8.44
C ASN A 18 1.13 10.38 7.79
N PHE A 19 1.20 10.18 6.47
CA PHE A 19 0.41 9.16 5.76
C PHE A 19 0.58 7.76 6.33
N SER A 20 1.81 7.34 6.67
CA SER A 20 2.03 6.00 7.23
C SER A 20 1.35 5.84 8.60
N VAL A 21 1.32 6.88 9.43
CA VAL A 21 0.63 6.88 10.73
C VAL A 21 -0.88 6.78 10.53
N VAL A 22 -1.43 7.66 9.69
CA VAL A 22 -2.86 7.70 9.37
C VAL A 22 -3.33 6.40 8.74
N ALA A 23 -2.53 5.82 7.85
CA ALA A 23 -2.81 4.54 7.22
C ALA A 23 -2.86 3.38 8.22
N ILE A 24 -2.01 3.40 9.27
CA ILE A 24 -2.05 2.38 10.33
C ILE A 24 -3.29 2.55 11.21
N GLN A 25 -3.64 3.78 11.60
CA GLN A 25 -4.86 4.05 12.38
C GLN A 25 -6.12 3.63 11.62
N ALA A 26 -6.18 3.95 10.33
CA ALA A 26 -7.27 3.53 9.45
C ALA A 26 -7.32 2.00 9.28
N LEU A 27 -6.17 1.32 9.32
CA LEU A 27 -6.12 -0.15 9.31
C LEU A 27 -6.81 -0.75 10.54
N GLU A 28 -6.56 -0.22 11.74
CA GLU A 28 -7.14 -0.71 13.00
C GLU A 28 -8.68 -0.67 13.00
N LYS A 29 -9.26 0.34 12.35
CA LYS A 29 -10.72 0.53 12.28
C LYS A 29 -11.37 -0.15 11.08
N GLY A 30 -10.66 -0.24 9.95
CA GLY A 30 -11.18 -0.75 8.66
C GLY A 30 -10.98 -2.24 8.41
N ALA A 31 -10.05 -2.92 9.12
CA ALA A 31 -9.77 -4.34 8.91
C ALA A 31 -10.88 -5.27 9.45
N GLN A 32 -11.99 -5.36 8.72
CA GLN A 32 -13.07 -6.31 9.00
C GLN A 32 -12.82 -7.60 8.20
N GLY A 33 -12.21 -8.61 8.83
CA GLY A 33 -12.11 -9.99 8.33
C GLY A 33 -10.86 -10.34 7.49
N ASN A 34 -10.59 -11.66 7.41
CA ASN A 34 -9.55 -12.23 6.55
C ASN A 34 -9.98 -12.11 5.07
N ASN A 35 -9.06 -11.67 4.20
CA ASN A 35 -9.28 -11.51 2.75
C ASN A 35 -10.25 -10.37 2.34
N SER A 36 -10.10 -9.20 2.97
CA SER A 36 -10.89 -7.99 2.66
C SER A 36 -10.15 -7.01 1.74
N LYS A 37 -10.92 -6.26 0.94
CA LYS A 37 -10.47 -5.10 0.15
C LYS A 37 -11.31 -3.89 0.56
N PHE A 38 -10.69 -2.77 0.91
CA PHE A 38 -11.39 -1.53 1.26
C PHE A 38 -10.55 -0.30 0.92
N THR A 39 -11.22 0.84 0.75
CA THR A 39 -10.57 2.12 0.44
C THR A 39 -11.06 3.20 1.38
N TYR A 40 -10.14 4.02 1.89
CA TYR A 40 -10.46 5.32 2.45
C TYR A 40 -10.06 6.44 1.48
N SER A 41 -10.86 7.51 1.38
CA SER A 41 -10.51 8.71 0.60
C SER A 41 -10.29 9.92 1.52
N CYS A 42 -9.38 10.80 1.10
CA CYS A 42 -9.12 12.09 1.75
C CYS A 42 -8.37 13.03 0.80
N ASP A 43 -8.86 14.27 0.64
CA ASP A 43 -8.14 15.36 -0.03
C ASP A 43 -7.44 14.97 -1.34
N GLY A 44 -8.19 14.34 -2.25
CA GLY A 44 -7.67 13.91 -3.56
C GLY A 44 -6.77 12.68 -3.54
N HIS A 45 -6.63 12.02 -2.38
CA HIS A 45 -5.87 10.79 -2.21
C HIS A 45 -6.77 9.64 -1.76
N THR A 46 -6.35 8.42 -2.08
CA THR A 46 -6.98 7.18 -1.66
C THR A 46 -5.99 6.29 -0.93
N PHE A 47 -6.41 5.74 0.21
CA PHE A 47 -5.70 4.72 0.97
C PHE A 47 -6.36 3.39 0.65
N ASN A 48 -5.65 2.51 -0.08
CA ASN A 48 -6.21 1.28 -0.60
C ASN A 48 -5.61 0.09 0.14
N TYR A 49 -6.46 -0.77 0.66
CA TYR A 49 -6.08 -1.89 1.53
C TYR A 49 -6.48 -3.22 0.91
N LEU A 50 -5.56 -4.18 0.95
CA LEU A 50 -5.79 -5.58 0.61
C LEU A 50 -5.29 -6.44 1.75
N SER A 51 -6.17 -7.17 2.43
CA SER A 51 -5.79 -8.15 3.43
C SER A 51 -5.69 -9.54 2.80
N ALA A 52 -4.68 -10.32 3.15
CA ALA A 52 -4.56 -11.73 2.75
C ALA A 52 -3.70 -12.51 3.74
N ASN A 53 -4.17 -13.69 4.19
CA ASN A 53 -3.44 -14.64 5.04
C ASN A 53 -2.68 -13.98 6.24
N GLY A 54 -3.34 -13.11 6.99
CA GLY A 54 -2.75 -12.43 8.16
C GLY A 54 -1.84 -11.25 7.85
N TYR A 55 -1.66 -10.90 6.57
CA TYR A 55 -0.96 -9.71 6.11
C TYR A 55 -1.92 -8.68 5.53
N THR A 56 -1.55 -7.41 5.63
CA THR A 56 -2.23 -6.29 4.98
C THR A 56 -1.24 -5.57 4.08
N PHE A 57 -1.67 -5.34 2.84
CA PHE A 57 -0.96 -4.58 1.82
C PHE A 57 -1.66 -3.23 1.66
N LEU A 58 -0.88 -2.15 1.66
CA LEU A 58 -1.40 -0.79 1.49
C LEU A 58 -0.60 0.02 0.48
N VAL A 59 -1.33 0.79 -0.32
CA VAL A 59 -0.82 1.89 -1.14
C VAL A 59 -1.68 3.14 -0.96
N VAL A 60 -1.02 4.29 -0.82
CA VAL A 60 -1.66 5.61 -0.95
C VAL A 60 -1.45 6.06 -2.39
N ALA A 61 -2.51 6.47 -3.07
CA ALA A 61 -2.46 6.91 -4.47
C ALA A 61 -3.31 8.16 -4.67
N ASP A 62 -2.97 8.96 -5.69
CA ASP A 62 -3.86 10.02 -6.18
C ASP A 62 -5.19 9.41 -6.65
N ASP A 63 -6.31 10.05 -6.30
CA ASP A 63 -7.66 9.59 -6.67
C ASP A 63 -7.85 9.54 -8.20
N ALA A 64 -7.10 10.35 -8.97
CA ALA A 64 -7.11 10.33 -10.42
C ALA A 64 -6.64 9.00 -11.04
N PHE A 65 -5.86 8.18 -10.31
CA PHE A 65 -5.52 6.82 -10.77
C PHE A 65 -6.72 5.86 -10.76
N GLY A 66 -7.82 6.24 -10.11
CA GLY A 66 -8.93 5.36 -9.82
C GLY A 66 -8.51 4.16 -8.96
N ARG A 67 -9.39 3.17 -8.81
CA ARG A 67 -9.12 2.01 -7.93
C ARG A 67 -8.42 0.84 -8.63
N GLN A 68 -8.51 0.75 -9.95
CA GLN A 68 -7.97 -0.40 -10.69
C GLN A 68 -6.44 -0.50 -10.56
N ILE A 69 -5.75 0.62 -10.73
CA ILE A 69 -4.28 0.68 -10.68
C ILE A 69 -3.76 0.37 -9.25
N PRO A 70 -4.24 1.04 -8.18
CA PRO A 70 -3.85 0.72 -6.81
C PRO A 70 -4.07 -0.75 -6.44
N PHE A 71 -5.23 -1.33 -6.78
CA PHE A 71 -5.48 -2.74 -6.46
C PHE A 71 -4.68 -3.70 -7.34
N ALA A 72 -4.36 -3.35 -8.58
CA ALA A 72 -3.43 -4.14 -9.40
C ALA A 72 -2.03 -4.15 -8.79
N PHE A 73 -1.54 -3.00 -8.31
CA PHE A 73 -0.30 -2.90 -7.54
C PHE A 73 -0.34 -3.81 -6.30
N LEU A 74 -1.40 -3.72 -5.49
CA LEU A 74 -1.53 -4.51 -4.26
C LEU A 74 -1.53 -6.02 -4.54
N GLU A 75 -2.18 -6.47 -5.62
CA GLU A 75 -2.17 -7.88 -6.02
C GLU A 75 -0.76 -8.35 -6.41
N LYS A 76 0.01 -7.54 -7.14
CA LYS A 76 1.40 -7.87 -7.51
C LYS A 76 2.32 -7.93 -6.29
N VAL A 77 2.21 -6.97 -5.38
CA VAL A 77 2.97 -6.96 -4.13
C VAL A 77 2.61 -8.16 -3.26
N LYS A 78 1.32 -8.49 -3.15
CA LYS A 78 0.84 -9.68 -2.43
C LYS A 78 1.42 -10.96 -3.01
N GLU A 79 1.31 -11.15 -4.34
CA GLU A 79 1.85 -12.33 -5.04
C GLU A 79 3.35 -12.49 -4.76
N GLU A 80 4.13 -11.42 -4.91
CA GLU A 80 5.57 -11.46 -4.66
C GLU A 80 5.90 -11.71 -3.18
N TRP A 81 5.15 -11.12 -2.25
CA TRP A 81 5.33 -11.33 -0.82
C TRP A 81 5.16 -12.80 -0.44
N PHE A 82 4.09 -13.44 -0.90
CA PHE A 82 3.83 -14.85 -0.60
C PHE A 82 4.79 -15.81 -1.30
N GLN A 83 5.43 -15.40 -2.40
CA GLN A 83 6.44 -16.23 -3.06
C GLN A 83 7.74 -16.35 -2.26
N LYS A 84 8.14 -15.33 -1.49
CA LYS A 84 9.50 -15.30 -0.92
C LYS A 84 9.65 -14.69 0.47
N TRP A 85 8.69 -13.89 0.95
CA TRP A 85 8.81 -13.17 2.22
C TRP A 85 7.86 -13.63 3.31
N ALA A 86 6.79 -14.38 3.01
CA ALA A 86 5.79 -14.78 4.01
C ALA A 86 6.40 -15.50 5.24
N ASP A 87 7.35 -16.41 5.05
CA ASP A 87 7.99 -17.11 6.18
C ASP A 87 8.81 -16.16 7.06
N LYS A 88 9.56 -15.23 6.44
CA LYS A 88 10.32 -14.20 7.17
C LYS A 88 9.39 -13.20 7.84
N GLY A 89 8.30 -12.84 7.17
CA GLY A 89 7.29 -11.92 7.65
C GLY A 89 6.58 -12.41 8.92
N ALA A 90 6.48 -13.73 9.12
CA ALA A 90 5.82 -14.31 10.29
C ALA A 90 6.57 -13.99 11.60
N ALA A 91 7.90 -13.85 11.54
CA ALA A 91 8.76 -13.53 12.68
C ALA A 91 9.36 -12.11 12.62
N ALA A 92 9.05 -11.33 11.59
CA ALA A 92 9.57 -9.98 11.42
C ALA A 92 9.03 -9.02 12.50
N PHE A 93 9.88 -8.08 12.90
CA PHE A 93 9.55 -6.92 13.74
C PHE A 93 9.37 -5.68 12.85
N ALA A 94 8.95 -4.57 13.46
CA ALA A 94 8.65 -3.33 12.75
C ALA A 94 9.83 -2.90 11.86
N HIS A 95 9.55 -2.61 10.58
CA HIS A 95 10.49 -2.11 9.58
C HIS A 95 11.71 -3.02 9.29
N SER A 96 11.74 -4.26 9.81
CA SER A 96 12.92 -5.12 9.66
C SER A 96 13.17 -5.58 8.23
N LEU A 97 12.14 -5.48 7.36
CA LEU A 97 12.21 -5.92 5.98
C LEU A 97 12.30 -4.77 4.96
N ASP A 98 12.31 -3.51 5.40
CA ASP A 98 12.41 -2.31 4.54
C ASP A 98 13.54 -2.43 3.50
N LYS A 99 14.75 -2.81 3.94
CA LYS A 99 15.91 -2.94 3.04
C LYS A 99 15.75 -4.06 2.00
N SER A 100 14.97 -5.10 2.31
CA SER A 100 14.83 -6.28 1.45
C SER A 100 13.60 -6.23 0.54
N PHE A 101 12.54 -5.57 0.98
CA PHE A 101 11.25 -5.56 0.29
C PHE A 101 10.81 -4.15 -0.14
N GLY A 102 11.29 -3.08 0.52
CA GLY A 102 11.06 -1.69 0.11
C GLY A 102 11.44 -1.41 -1.36
N PRO A 103 12.59 -1.89 -1.88
CA PRO A 103 12.92 -1.74 -3.30
C PRO A 103 11.91 -2.40 -4.25
N ARG A 104 11.22 -3.46 -3.81
CA ARG A 104 10.19 -4.15 -4.59
C ARG A 104 8.87 -3.37 -4.57
N LEU A 105 8.52 -2.77 -3.43
CA LEU A 105 7.42 -1.80 -3.35
C LEU A 105 7.65 -0.64 -4.31
N LYS A 106 8.85 -0.03 -4.30
CA LYS A 106 9.20 1.03 -5.26
C LYS A 106 9.06 0.57 -6.71
N TYR A 107 9.64 -0.58 -7.04
CA TYR A 107 9.59 -1.13 -8.40
C TYR A 107 8.16 -1.25 -8.92
N TRP A 108 7.25 -1.81 -8.11
CA TRP A 108 5.86 -1.95 -8.52
C TRP A 108 5.11 -0.62 -8.60
N MET A 109 5.44 0.37 -7.76
CA MET A 109 4.86 1.71 -7.87
C MET A 109 5.26 2.34 -9.21
N ASP A 110 6.56 2.36 -9.52
CA ASP A 110 7.08 2.90 -10.78
C ASP A 110 6.49 2.17 -12.00
N TYR A 111 6.38 0.83 -11.93
CA TYR A 111 5.81 0.02 -13.02
C TYR A 111 4.34 0.37 -13.27
N CYS A 112 3.56 0.55 -12.21
CA CYS A 112 2.14 0.86 -12.34
C CYS A 112 1.88 2.25 -12.91
N GLU A 113 2.74 3.22 -12.58
CA GLU A 113 2.70 4.57 -13.13
C GLU A 113 3.10 4.61 -14.62
N GLN A 114 4.09 3.80 -15.02
CA GLN A 114 4.60 3.77 -16.39
C GLN A 114 3.75 2.93 -17.35
N HIS A 115 3.00 1.94 -16.84
CA HIS A 115 2.24 0.99 -17.65
C HIS A 115 0.74 0.89 -17.29
N PRO A 116 0.00 2.02 -17.20
CA PRO A 116 -1.40 2.00 -16.78
C PRO A 116 -2.31 1.23 -17.74
N GLU A 117 -2.03 1.27 -19.05
CA GLU A 117 -2.82 0.54 -20.05
C GLU A 117 -2.67 -0.99 -19.95
N GLU A 118 -1.47 -1.48 -19.64
CA GLU A 118 -1.24 -2.91 -19.46
C GLU A 118 -2.00 -3.43 -18.25
N LEU A 119 -1.95 -2.69 -17.14
CA LEU A 119 -2.67 -3.04 -15.92
C LEU A 119 -4.18 -3.00 -16.12
N SER A 120 -4.68 -2.00 -16.85
CA SER A 120 -6.10 -1.93 -17.22
C SER A 120 -6.53 -3.13 -18.05
N LYS A 121 -5.73 -3.56 -19.04
CA LYS A 121 -5.98 -4.76 -19.85
C LYS A 121 -5.96 -6.03 -18.99
N VAL A 122 -4.93 -6.21 -18.15
CA VAL A 122 -4.83 -7.37 -17.26
C VAL A 122 -6.00 -7.41 -16.27
N ALA A 123 -6.36 -6.29 -15.65
CA ALA A 123 -7.51 -6.20 -14.75
C ALA A 123 -8.81 -6.58 -15.47
N SER A 124 -8.98 -6.09 -16.71
CA SER A 124 -10.15 -6.36 -17.56
C SER A 124 -10.25 -7.84 -17.96
N VAL A 125 -9.15 -8.47 -18.34
CA VAL A 125 -9.12 -9.89 -18.73
C VAL A 125 -9.30 -10.83 -17.53
N GLN A 126 -8.75 -10.46 -16.37
CA GLN A 126 -8.78 -11.31 -15.17
C GLN A 126 -10.11 -11.27 -14.39
N LYS A 127 -11.17 -10.64 -14.92
CA LYS A 127 -12.45 -10.36 -14.21
C LYS A 127 -12.30 -9.59 -12.89
N LYS A 128 -11.11 -9.02 -12.59
CA LYS A 128 -10.85 -8.25 -11.37
C LYS A 128 -11.60 -6.90 -11.37
N VAL A 129 -12.05 -6.42 -12.54
CA VAL A 129 -12.82 -5.16 -12.66
C VAL A 129 -14.08 -5.15 -11.80
N ASP A 130 -14.83 -6.25 -11.77
CA ASP A 130 -16.09 -6.28 -11.02
C ASP A 130 -15.86 -6.42 -9.50
N GLU A 131 -14.77 -7.07 -9.09
CA GLU A 131 -14.36 -7.09 -7.68
C GLU A 131 -14.01 -5.69 -7.17
N VAL A 132 -13.34 -4.87 -7.99
CA VAL A 132 -12.90 -3.52 -7.59
C VAL A 132 -14.06 -2.52 -7.52
N LYS A 133 -15.13 -2.74 -8.30
CA LYS A 133 -16.34 -1.89 -8.26
C LYS A 133 -17.07 -1.98 -6.92
N ASN A 134 -17.08 -3.16 -6.31
CA ASN A 134 -17.81 -3.44 -5.06
C ASN A 134 -17.01 -3.10 -3.79
N ILE A 135 -15.80 -2.56 -3.94
CA ILE A 135 -14.97 -2.13 -2.81
C ILE A 135 -15.64 -0.94 -2.13
N MET A 136 -15.89 -1.08 -0.83
CA MET A 136 -16.42 -0.01 0.00
C MET A 136 -15.42 1.15 0.06
N VAL A 137 -15.92 2.36 -0.14
CA VAL A 137 -15.14 3.60 -0.01
C VAL A 137 -15.74 4.45 1.10
N GLU A 138 -14.91 4.82 2.06
CA GLU A 138 -15.30 5.72 3.15
C GLU A 138 -14.35 6.90 3.26
N ASN A 139 -14.78 8.01 3.87
CA ASN A 139 -13.88 9.12 4.17
C ASN A 139 -13.01 8.78 5.39
N ILE A 140 -11.69 8.98 5.26
CA ILE A 140 -10.73 8.67 6.34
C ILE A 140 -10.93 9.54 7.60
N GLU A 141 -11.53 10.72 7.48
CA GLU A 141 -11.83 11.60 8.61
C GLU A 141 -12.75 10.93 9.65
N ARG A 142 -13.52 9.92 9.24
CA ARG A 142 -14.36 9.13 10.15
C ARG A 142 -13.55 8.21 11.06
N VAL A 143 -12.33 7.85 10.64
CA VAL A 143 -11.43 6.96 11.38
C VAL A 143 -10.30 7.72 12.09
N LEU A 144 -10.02 8.97 11.72
CA LEU A 144 -9.12 9.85 12.45
C LEU A 144 -9.71 10.28 13.81
N GLU A 145 -8.85 10.52 14.81
CA GLU A 145 -9.30 11.09 16.07
C GLU A 145 -9.62 12.58 15.91
N ARG A 146 -10.50 13.12 16.78
CA ARG A 146 -10.99 14.50 16.68
C ARG A 146 -9.81 15.49 16.80
N GLY A 147 -9.37 16.03 15.67
CA GLY A 147 -8.31 17.04 15.59
C GLY A 147 -7.06 16.59 14.83
N GLU A 148 -6.92 15.30 14.51
CA GLU A 148 -5.87 14.83 13.60
C GLU A 148 -6.17 15.29 12.17
N LYS A 149 -5.17 15.91 11.54
CA LYS A 149 -5.21 16.26 10.11
C LYS A 149 -4.13 15.48 9.38
N ILE A 150 -4.44 15.06 8.16
CA ILE A 150 -3.42 14.55 7.25
C ILE A 150 -2.50 15.71 6.87
N GLU A 151 -1.21 15.53 7.09
CA GLU A 151 -0.16 16.49 6.77
C GLU A 151 0.72 15.89 5.67
N LEU A 152 0.58 16.45 4.46
CA LEU A 152 1.48 16.19 3.35
C LEU A 152 2.59 17.23 3.37
N LEU A 153 3.82 16.76 3.59
CA LEU A 153 5.01 17.55 3.35
C LEU A 153 5.66 17.00 2.07
N VAL A 154 5.54 17.74 0.98
CA VAL A 154 6.20 17.36 -0.28
C VAL A 154 7.64 17.84 -0.23
N ASP A 155 8.50 17.03 0.37
CA ASP A 155 9.91 16.98 -0.03
C ASP A 155 10.10 15.65 -0.76
N LYS A 156 10.21 15.71 -2.09
CA LYS A 156 10.78 14.60 -2.87
C LYS A 156 12.22 14.44 -2.43
N THR A 157 12.43 13.75 -1.32
CA THR A 157 13.77 13.40 -0.90
C THR A 157 14.19 12.26 -1.80
N ASP A 158 14.92 12.60 -2.87
CA ASP A 158 15.68 11.61 -3.63
C ASP A 158 16.63 10.92 -2.66
N ASN A 159 16.19 9.83 -2.06
CA ASN A 159 17.02 9.00 -1.20
C ASN A 159 17.93 8.16 -2.11
N LEU A 160 18.80 8.84 -2.86
CA LEU A 160 19.98 8.29 -3.54
C LEU A 160 21.01 7.88 -2.49
N ARG A 161 20.66 6.88 -1.69
CA ARG A 161 21.60 6.17 -0.80
C ARG A 161 21.45 4.66 -0.97
N PHE A 162 21.47 4.21 -2.22
CA PHE A 162 21.73 2.81 -2.55
C PHE A 162 22.84 2.71 -3.58
N GLN A 163 24.04 3.17 -3.21
CA GLN A 163 25.31 2.69 -3.76
C GLN A 163 26.46 3.28 -2.92
N ALA A 164 26.91 2.54 -1.91
CA ALA A 164 28.31 2.49 -1.48
C ALA A 164 28.44 1.59 -0.24
N ARG A 165 28.81 0.33 -0.51
CA ARG A 165 29.85 -0.46 0.18
C ARG A 165 29.50 -1.94 0.09
N GLY A 166 29.76 -2.51 -1.08
CA GLY A 166 30.30 -3.86 -1.14
C GLY A 166 31.81 -3.74 -0.97
N TRP A 167 32.32 -4.26 0.14
CA TRP A 167 33.63 -4.87 0.33
C TRP A 167 33.41 -6.00 1.33
#